data_AF-A0A6I9NXA0-F1
#
_entry.id   AF-A0A6I9NXA0-F1
#
_cell.length_a   1.000
_cell.length_b   1.000
_cell.length_c   1.000
_cell.angle_alpha   90.00
_cell.angle_beta   90.00
_cell.angle_gamma   90.00
#
_symmetry.space_group_name_H-M   'P 1'
#
loop_
_entity.id
_entity.type
_entity.pdbx_description
1 polymer ?
#
loop_
_entity_poly.entity_id
_entity_poly.type
_entity_poly.pdbx_seq_one_letter_code
_entity_poly.pdbx_strand_id
1 'polypeptide(L)'
;MLLQNRAVIALGLRISTNVLKGPLMDTARPNSDMSEFRKVFSKAKHIAIITGAGVSAESGVPTFRGEHEKWRKWQSQDLASPEAFSRTPSRVWEFYHYRRELALNRKPSAAHLAIAECEARLKKQGRSVVVITQCTDDLHRQAGSKHLLKIH
;
A
#
# COMPACT_ATOMS: atom_id res chain seq x y z
N MET A 1 14.24 0.25 -56.81
CA MET A 1 14.55 1.59 -57.33
C MET A 1 14.12 2.61 -56.27
N LEU A 2 15.10 3.27 -55.64
CA LEU A 2 15.01 4.51 -54.83
C LEU A 2 14.12 4.46 -53.55
N LEU A 3 14.66 4.17 -52.35
CA LEU A 3 15.33 5.09 -51.41
C LEU A 3 14.64 6.46 -51.27
N GLN A 4 13.98 6.70 -50.13
CA GLN A 4 14.13 7.96 -49.38
C GLN A 4 14.04 7.73 -47.86
N ASN A 5 15.24 7.75 -47.27
CA ASN A 5 15.59 8.03 -45.89
C ASN A 5 14.65 9.03 -45.18
N ARG A 6 14.13 8.62 -44.02
CA ARG A 6 13.90 9.54 -42.89
C ARG A 6 14.68 9.04 -41.68
N ALA A 7 15.86 9.63 -41.49
CA ALA A 7 16.63 9.49 -40.27
C ALA A 7 15.88 10.22 -39.15
N VAL A 8 15.32 9.46 -38.21
CA VAL A 8 14.95 9.98 -36.90
C VAL A 8 16.18 9.84 -36.03
N ILE A 9 16.88 10.96 -35.84
CA ILE A 9 17.93 11.09 -34.83
C ILE A 9 17.22 11.14 -33.48
N ALA A 10 16.97 9.98 -32.90
CA ALA A 10 16.67 9.88 -31.48
C ALA A 10 18.00 9.83 -30.73
N LEU A 11 18.31 10.88 -29.98
CA LEU A 11 19.40 10.93 -29.02
C LEU A 11 19.22 9.75 -28.04
N GLY A 12 19.87 8.63 -28.32
CA GLY A 12 19.91 7.49 -27.42
C GLY A 12 20.75 7.86 -26.21
N LEU A 13 20.10 8.37 -25.15
CA LEU A 13 20.66 8.28 -23.81
C LEU A 13 20.81 6.79 -23.51
N ARG A 14 22.03 6.28 -23.70
CA ARG A 14 22.45 4.99 -23.14
C ARG A 14 22.36 5.11 -21.62
N ILE A 15 21.24 4.70 -21.06
CA ILE A 15 21.14 4.41 -19.62
C ILE A 15 22.05 3.19 -19.41
N SER A 16 23.23 3.45 -18.84
CA SER A 16 24.13 2.40 -18.40
C SER A 16 23.41 1.58 -17.34
N THR A 17 22.94 0.38 -17.70
CA THR A 17 22.44 -0.60 -16.73
C THR A 17 23.64 -1.28 -16.07
N ASN A 18 24.45 -0.50 -15.36
CA ASN A 18 25.31 -1.05 -14.31
C ASN A 18 24.42 -1.29 -13.08
N VAL A 19 23.53 -2.27 -13.19
CA VAL A 19 23.02 -2.98 -12.02
C VAL A 19 24.24 -3.73 -11.49
N LEU A 20 24.91 -3.11 -10.53
CA LEU A 20 25.90 -3.79 -9.70
C LEU A 20 25.24 -5.07 -9.20
N LYS A 21 25.62 -6.22 -9.78
CA LYS A 21 25.43 -7.53 -9.17
C LYS A 21 26.37 -7.57 -7.96
N GLY A 22 26.00 -6.83 -6.91
CA GLY A 22 26.51 -7.08 -5.57
C GLY A 22 26.13 -8.52 -5.18
N PRO A 23 26.92 -9.18 -4.33
CA PRO A 23 26.58 -10.50 -3.84
C PRO A 23 25.14 -10.45 -3.32
N LEU A 24 24.32 -11.44 -3.71
CA LEU A 24 23.02 -11.68 -3.11
C LEU A 24 23.25 -11.62 -1.60
N MET A 25 22.70 -10.59 -0.94
CA MET A 25 22.76 -10.50 0.52
C MET A 25 22.27 -11.84 1.03
N ASP A 26 23.15 -12.55 1.73
CA ASP A 26 22.78 -13.73 2.51
C ASP A 26 21.63 -13.27 3.39
N THR A 27 20.40 -13.68 3.04
CA THR A 27 19.22 -13.21 3.75
C THR A 27 19.20 -13.93 5.08
N ALA A 28 20.01 -13.43 6.01
CA ALA A 28 19.94 -13.80 7.40
C ALA A 28 18.46 -13.84 7.79
N ARG A 29 18.05 -14.93 8.44
CA ARG A 29 16.66 -15.11 8.83
C ARG A 29 16.17 -13.87 9.58
N PRO A 30 14.94 -13.40 9.31
CA PRO A 30 14.37 -12.27 10.04
C PRO A 30 14.46 -12.50 11.55
N ASN A 31 14.91 -11.48 12.28
CA ASN A 31 14.99 -11.53 13.74
C ASN A 31 13.61 -11.25 14.35
N SER A 32 13.15 -12.10 15.26
CA SER A 32 11.88 -11.94 16.00
C SER A 32 12.06 -11.30 17.39
N ASP A 33 13.28 -10.86 17.75
CA ASP A 33 13.56 -10.22 19.03
C ASP A 33 13.11 -8.75 19.05
N MET A 34 12.06 -8.49 19.84
CA MET A 34 11.51 -7.16 20.03
C MET A 34 12.45 -6.19 20.74
N SER A 35 13.41 -6.67 21.54
CA SER A 35 14.43 -5.83 22.18
C SER A 35 15.33 -5.19 21.13
N GLU A 36 15.81 -5.98 20.16
CA GLU A 36 16.62 -5.48 19.05
C GLU A 36 15.83 -4.51 18.17
N PHE A 37 14.57 -4.82 17.84
CA PHE A 37 13.70 -3.88 17.14
C PHE A 37 13.57 -2.55 17.90
N ARG A 38 13.34 -2.58 19.22
CA ARG A 38 13.22 -1.37 20.04
C ARG A 38 14.50 -0.53 20.05
N LYS A 39 15.69 -1.16 20.01
CA LYS A 39 16.97 -0.45 19.90
C LYS A 39 17.10 0.31 18.57
N VAL A 40 16.66 -0.28 17.47
CA VAL A 40 16.64 0.39 16.16
C VAL A 40 15.58 1.50 16.15
N PHE A 41 14.37 1.18 16.60
CA PHE A 41 13.24 2.10 16.63
C PHE A 41 13.52 3.34 17.51
N SER A 42 14.25 3.21 18.62
CA SER A 42 14.55 4.35 19.50
C SER A 42 15.46 5.40 18.84
N LYS A 43 16.31 4.98 17.89
CA LYS A 43 17.28 5.85 17.19
C LYS A 43 16.75 6.43 15.88
N ALA A 44 15.73 5.82 15.27
CA ALA A 44 15.23 6.18 13.94
C ALA A 44 14.68 7.62 13.85
N LYS A 45 15.20 8.46 12.95
CA LYS A 45 14.73 9.85 12.79
C LYS A 45 13.57 9.99 11.80
N HIS A 46 13.53 9.12 10.80
CA HIS A 46 12.50 9.07 9.77
C HIS A 46 11.98 7.63 9.67
N ILE A 47 10.69 7.44 9.88
CA ILE A 47 10.05 6.12 9.93
C ILE A 47 8.97 6.07 8.86
N ALA A 48 9.04 5.06 7.98
CA ALA A 48 7.98 4.74 7.05
C ALA A 48 7.23 3.50 7.54
N ILE A 49 5.90 3.60 7.61
CA ILE A 49 5.02 2.48 7.96
C ILE A 49 4.19 2.15 6.73
N ILE A 50 4.43 0.97 6.15
CA ILE A 50 3.71 0.51 4.97
C ILE A 50 2.60 -0.44 5.43
N THR A 51 1.35 -0.12 5.10
CA THR A 51 0.20 -0.94 5.51
C THR A 51 -0.58 -1.47 4.32
N GLY A 52 -1.13 -2.68 4.47
CA GLY A 52 -2.10 -3.28 3.57
C GLY A 52 -3.34 -3.75 4.32
N ALA A 53 -4.27 -4.40 3.62
CA ALA A 53 -5.61 -4.71 4.12
C ALA A 53 -5.67 -5.48 5.46
N GLY A 54 -4.59 -6.18 5.85
CA GLY A 54 -4.49 -6.85 7.15
C GLY A 54 -4.67 -5.90 8.34
N VAL A 55 -4.21 -4.64 8.25
CA VAL A 55 -4.41 -3.66 9.35
C VAL A 55 -5.90 -3.34 9.55
N SER A 56 -6.67 -3.31 8.47
CA SER A 56 -8.11 -3.02 8.45
C SER A 56 -8.97 -4.26 8.71
N ALA A 57 -8.41 -5.46 8.57
CA ALA A 57 -9.11 -6.73 8.80
C ALA A 57 -9.61 -6.85 10.25
N GLU A 58 -8.81 -6.42 11.22
CA GLU A 58 -9.19 -6.37 12.65
C GLU A 58 -10.38 -5.44 12.91
N SER A 59 -10.57 -4.43 12.05
CA SER A 59 -11.72 -3.53 12.08
C SER A 59 -12.94 -4.10 11.37
N GLY A 60 -12.87 -5.32 10.83
CA GLY A 60 -13.93 -5.96 10.05
C GLY A 60 -14.09 -5.40 8.64
N VAL A 61 -13.05 -4.75 8.09
CA VAL A 61 -13.06 -4.29 6.69
C VAL A 61 -12.73 -5.46 5.76
N PRO A 62 -13.53 -5.70 4.70
CA PRO A 62 -13.29 -6.79 3.75
C PRO A 62 -11.96 -6.66 3.03
N THR A 63 -11.12 -7.68 3.13
CA THR A 63 -9.84 -7.75 2.39
C THR A 63 -10.03 -8.40 1.01
N PHE A 64 -9.04 -8.26 0.12
CA PHE A 64 -9.05 -8.93 -1.19
C PHE A 64 -8.58 -10.40 -1.15
N ARG A 65 -8.40 -10.96 0.05
CA ARG A 65 -7.95 -12.34 0.29
C ARG A 65 -8.85 -13.01 1.33
N GLY A 66 -8.81 -14.33 1.40
CA GLY A 66 -9.58 -15.10 2.38
C GLY A 66 -11.09 -15.02 2.11
N GLU A 67 -11.88 -14.83 3.17
CA GLU A 67 -13.35 -14.90 3.10
C GLU A 67 -13.99 -13.95 2.07
N HIS A 68 -13.35 -12.82 1.78
CA HIS A 68 -13.84 -11.79 0.85
C HIS A 68 -13.06 -11.74 -0.48
N GLU A 69 -12.28 -12.80 -0.78
CA GLU A 69 -11.60 -12.95 -2.06
C GLU A 69 -12.59 -13.03 -3.23
N LYS A 70 -13.82 -13.48 -2.97
CA LYS A 70 -14.90 -13.58 -3.96
C LYS A 70 -16.10 -12.71 -3.61
N TRP A 71 -16.77 -12.20 -4.64
CA TRP A 71 -18.10 -11.61 -4.55
C TRP A 71 -19.03 -12.28 -5.56
N ARG A 72 -20.11 -12.88 -5.07
CA ARG A 72 -20.94 -13.82 -5.84
C ARG A 72 -20.06 -14.92 -6.44
N LYS A 73 -19.95 -15.00 -7.77
CA LYS A 73 -19.13 -15.99 -8.49
C LYS A 73 -17.79 -15.46 -9.01
N TRP A 74 -17.49 -14.17 -8.81
CA TRP A 74 -16.30 -13.52 -9.37
C TRP A 74 -15.22 -13.33 -8.32
N GLN A 75 -13.95 -13.37 -8.74
CA GLN A 75 -12.85 -12.93 -7.89
C GLN A 75 -12.92 -11.40 -7.75
N SER A 76 -12.70 -10.91 -6.53
CA SER A 76 -12.66 -9.48 -6.22
C SER A 76 -11.59 -8.75 -7.04
N GLN A 77 -10.47 -9.43 -7.34
CA GLN A 77 -9.38 -8.89 -8.17
C GLN A 77 -9.80 -8.72 -9.64
N ASP A 78 -10.61 -9.63 -10.19
CA ASP A 78 -11.10 -9.53 -11.57
C ASP A 78 -12.05 -8.34 -11.74
N LEU A 79 -12.85 -8.04 -10.72
CA LEU A 79 -13.79 -6.91 -10.71
C LEU A 79 -13.11 -5.56 -10.51
N ALA A 80 -11.95 -5.53 -9.86
CA ALA A 80 -11.15 -4.33 -9.62
C ALA A 80 -10.17 -4.05 -10.78
N SER A 81 -10.64 -4.15 -12.02
CA SER A 81 -9.84 -3.91 -13.24
C SER A 81 -10.51 -2.89 -14.16
N PRO A 82 -9.73 -2.05 -14.88
CA PRO A 82 -10.26 -1.16 -15.91
C PRO A 82 -11.09 -1.89 -16.97
N GLU A 83 -10.66 -3.10 -17.35
CA GLU A 83 -11.32 -3.93 -18.37
C GLU A 83 -12.70 -4.40 -17.89
N ALA A 84 -12.82 -4.83 -16.62
CA ALA A 84 -14.10 -5.22 -16.05
C ALA A 84 -15.06 -4.02 -15.92
N PHE A 85 -14.53 -2.85 -15.56
CA PHE A 85 -15.33 -1.62 -15.50
C PHE A 85 -15.82 -1.20 -16.88
N SER A 86 -14.95 -1.23 -17.91
CA SER A 86 -15.34 -0.92 -19.28
C SER A 86 -16.39 -1.88 -19.84
N ARG A 87 -16.29 -3.18 -19.51
CA ARG A 87 -17.21 -4.21 -20.03
C ARG A 87 -18.54 -4.25 -19.30
N THR A 88 -18.54 -4.09 -17.97
CA THR A 88 -19.73 -4.23 -17.12
C THR A 88 -19.72 -3.23 -15.96
N PRO A 89 -19.87 -1.92 -16.22
CA PRO A 89 -19.69 -0.88 -15.20
C PRO A 89 -20.72 -1.00 -14.07
N SER A 90 -21.98 -1.32 -14.37
CA SER A 90 -23.03 -1.50 -13.36
C SER A 90 -22.68 -2.60 -12.35
N ARG A 91 -22.13 -3.74 -12.79
CA ARG A 91 -21.69 -4.82 -11.89
C ARG A 91 -20.52 -4.41 -11.01
N VAL A 92 -19.55 -3.69 -11.58
CA VAL A 92 -18.41 -3.20 -10.81
C VAL A 92 -18.88 -2.19 -9.76
N TRP A 93 -19.83 -1.32 -10.11
CA TRP A 93 -20.48 -0.43 -9.14
C TRP A 93 -21.24 -1.18 -8.04
N GLU A 94 -21.99 -2.23 -8.37
CA GLU A 94 -22.63 -3.09 -7.34
C GLU A 94 -21.60 -3.70 -6.39
N PHE A 95 -20.47 -4.18 -6.92
CA PHE A 95 -19.38 -4.73 -6.11
C PHE A 95 -18.79 -3.69 -5.16
N TYR A 96 -18.48 -2.49 -5.65
CA TYR A 96 -17.95 -1.42 -4.80
C TYR A 96 -19.00 -0.89 -3.81
N HIS A 97 -20.28 -0.83 -4.20
CA HIS A 97 -21.36 -0.48 -3.28
C HIS A 97 -21.46 -1.48 -2.13
N TYR A 98 -21.49 -2.78 -2.41
CA TYR A 98 -21.45 -3.83 -1.39
C TYR A 98 -20.28 -3.66 -0.41
N ARG A 99 -19.07 -3.39 -0.93
CA ARG A 99 -17.90 -3.18 -0.08
C ARG A 99 -17.95 -1.91 0.75
N ARG A 100 -18.53 -0.83 0.20
CA ARG A 100 -18.76 0.42 0.94
C ARG A 100 -19.70 0.17 2.12
N GLU A 101 -20.80 -0.55 1.92
CA GLU A 101 -21.74 -0.90 3.00
C GLU A 101 -21.05 -1.70 4.11
N LEU A 102 -20.21 -2.68 3.76
CA LEU A 102 -19.46 -3.46 4.75
C LEU A 102 -18.42 -2.65 5.53
N ALA A 103 -17.93 -1.55 4.94
CA ALA A 103 -16.90 -0.68 5.53
C ALA A 103 -17.47 0.56 6.24
N LEU A 104 -18.71 0.96 5.96
CA LEU A 104 -19.27 2.29 6.26
C LEU A 104 -19.12 2.71 7.73
N ASN A 105 -19.35 1.78 8.65
CA ASN A 105 -19.35 2.05 10.10
C ASN A 105 -18.16 1.41 10.84
N ARG A 106 -17.14 0.96 10.10
CA ARG A 106 -15.95 0.38 10.73
C ARG A 106 -15.14 1.48 11.40
N LYS A 107 -14.60 1.16 12.58
CA LYS A 107 -13.79 2.06 13.39
C LYS A 107 -12.33 1.63 13.35
N PRO A 108 -11.38 2.55 13.59
CA PRO A 108 -9.97 2.20 13.61
C PRO A 108 -9.67 1.14 14.68
N SER A 109 -8.86 0.14 14.32
CA SER A 109 -8.35 -0.87 15.26
C SER A 109 -7.24 -0.30 16.16
N ALA A 110 -6.82 -1.08 17.15
CA ALA A 110 -5.69 -0.75 18.01
C ALA A 110 -4.41 -0.45 17.22
N ALA A 111 -4.18 -1.14 16.09
CA ALA A 111 -3.03 -0.90 15.23
C ALA A 111 -3.05 0.51 14.62
N HIS A 112 -4.20 0.97 14.12
CA HIS A 112 -4.35 2.31 13.57
C HIS A 112 -4.11 3.38 14.63
N LEU A 113 -4.70 3.20 15.82
CA LEU A 113 -4.55 4.12 16.95
C LEU A 113 -3.09 4.20 17.41
N ALA A 114 -2.39 3.06 17.51
CA ALA A 114 -0.98 3.00 17.88
C ALA A 114 -0.08 3.71 16.86
N ILE A 115 -0.38 3.59 15.56
CA ILE A 115 0.34 4.27 14.49
C ILE A 115 0.14 5.79 14.59
N ALA A 116 -1.10 6.25 14.76
CA ALA A 116 -1.42 7.67 14.93
C ALA A 116 -0.77 8.28 16.19
N GLU A 117 -0.82 7.57 17.32
CA GLU A 117 -0.16 8.01 18.55
C GLU A 117 1.36 8.07 18.39
N CYS A 118 1.96 7.08 17.75
CA CYS A 118 3.38 7.03 17.46
C CYS A 118 3.82 8.26 16.64
N GLU A 119 3.11 8.57 15.55
CA GLU A 119 3.37 9.77 14.75
C GLU A 119 3.29 11.04 15.61
N ALA A 120 2.21 11.21 16.37
CA ALA A 120 2.00 12.40 17.20
C ALA A 120 3.08 12.58 18.26
N ARG A 121 3.49 11.49 18.92
CA ARG A 121 4.55 11.50 19.95
C ARG A 121 5.91 11.80 19.36
N LEU A 122 6.28 11.15 18.25
CA LEU A 122 7.59 11.31 17.63
C LEU A 122 7.77 12.68 16.97
N LYS A 123 6.69 13.27 16.45
CA LYS A 123 6.70 14.65 15.92
C LYS A 123 7.15 15.67 16.98
N LYS A 124 6.70 15.51 18.24
CA LYS A 124 7.12 16.38 19.35
C LYS A 124 8.62 16.28 19.67
N GLN A 125 9.27 15.20 19.24
CA GLN A 125 10.70 14.94 19.44
C GLN A 125 11.56 15.33 18.21
N GLY A 126 10.97 16.03 17.23
CA GLY A 126 11.67 16.38 15.98
C GLY A 126 11.92 15.18 15.05
N ARG A 127 11.15 14.09 15.19
CA ARG A 127 11.23 12.89 14.35
C ARG A 127 10.02 12.84 13.41
N SER A 128 10.15 12.21 12.25
CA SER A 128 9.04 12.08 11.29
C SER A 128 8.57 10.64 11.14
N VAL A 129 7.26 10.47 11.07
CA VAL A 129 6.61 9.22 10.65
C VAL A 129 5.79 9.53 9.40
N VAL A 130 5.80 8.60 8.43
CA VAL A 130 4.90 8.61 7.27
C VAL A 130 4.19 7.26 7.20
N VAL A 131 2.88 7.28 6.98
CA VAL A 131 2.08 6.09 6.71
C VAL A 131 1.84 6.01 5.21
N ILE A 132 2.29 4.91 4.58
CA ILE A 132 2.05 4.63 3.17
C ILE A 132 1.07 3.45 3.11
N THR A 133 -0.18 3.71 2.76
CA THR A 133 -1.23 2.70 2.80
C THR A 133 -1.71 2.29 1.43
N GLN A 134 -1.80 0.97 1.23
CA GLN A 134 -2.49 0.34 0.10
C GLN A 134 -4.00 0.20 0.34
N CYS A 135 -4.47 0.46 1.57
CA CYS A 135 -5.88 0.38 1.91
C CYS A 135 -6.64 1.57 1.32
N THR A 136 -7.79 1.28 0.71
CA THR A 136 -8.68 2.31 0.14
C THR A 136 -9.62 2.92 1.18
N ASP A 137 -9.74 2.30 2.37
CA ASP A 137 -10.51 2.85 3.50
C ASP A 137 -9.84 4.09 4.12
N ASP A 138 -10.52 4.73 5.08
CA ASP A 138 -10.06 5.94 5.75
C ASP A 138 -9.68 5.72 7.23
N LEU A 139 -9.43 4.48 7.66
CA LEU A 139 -9.24 4.17 9.09
C LEU A 139 -7.99 4.82 9.69
N HIS A 140 -6.89 4.95 8.94
CA HIS A 140 -5.71 5.70 9.39
C HIS A 140 -6.02 7.17 9.63
N ARG A 141 -6.77 7.80 8.72
CA ARG A 141 -7.19 9.21 8.85
C ARG A 141 -8.11 9.37 10.06
N GLN A 142 -9.08 8.47 10.22
CA GLN A 142 -9.99 8.46 11.36
C GLN A 142 -9.25 8.24 12.70
N ALA A 143 -8.19 7.44 12.71
CA ALA A 143 -7.33 7.25 13.90
C ALA A 143 -6.50 8.49 14.25
N GLY A 144 -6.36 9.45 13.33
CA GLY A 144 -5.63 10.70 13.55
C GLY A 144 -4.23 10.74 12.93
N SER A 145 -3.85 9.77 12.08
CA SER A 145 -2.62 9.88 11.29
C SER A 145 -2.67 11.09 10.36
N LYS A 146 -1.61 11.91 10.35
CA LYS A 146 -1.58 13.18 9.60
C LYS A 146 -0.71 13.10 8.36
N HIS A 147 0.44 12.44 8.44
CA HIS A 147 1.34 12.22 7.31
C HIS A 147 1.02 10.89 6.62
N LEU A 148 -0.06 10.89 5.83
CA LEU A 148 -0.63 9.71 5.20
C LEU A 148 -0.56 9.83 3.67
N LEU A 149 0.01 8.81 3.03
CA LEU A 149 0.01 8.63 1.57
C LEU A 149 -0.88 7.44 1.22
N LYS A 150 -2.03 7.71 0.58
CA LYS A 150 -2.91 6.69 -0.01
C LYS A 150 -2.46 6.45 -1.44
N ILE A 151 -1.94 5.26 -1.72
CA ILE A 151 -1.35 4.95 -3.04
C ILE A 151 -2.31 4.18 -3.97
N HIS A 152 -3.48 3.80 -3.46
CA HIS A 152 -4.62 3.25 -4.20
C HIS A 152 -5.89 4.02 -3.80
#